data_AF-A0A2L0NC00-F1
#
_entry.id   AF-A0A2L0NC00-F1
#
_cell.length_a   1.000
_cell.length_b   1.000
_cell.length_c   1.000
_cell.angle_alpha   90.00
_cell.angle_beta   90.00
_cell.angle_gamma   90.00
#
_symmetry.space_group_name_H-M   'P 1'
#
loop_
_entity.id
_entity.type
_entity.pdbx_description
1 polymer ?
#
loop_
_entity_poly.entity_id
_entity_poly.type
_entity_poly.pdbx_seq_one_letter_code
_entity_poly.pdbx_strand_id
1 'polypeptide(L)'
;MTARDARAHAAEAAARLLPDLTLDQLEDDLVHLVRSTTVKPPHLVFMTAKELLGVAVVQLDRTQVLSQGRRPYLVAGQASALLAACAFDLGAMPHAFELTRAAALYGQVAEHGPLQAYAHAYLAVLYYWNGNPSQAVHKIVEARSFPGVGATGTARLATIAARAYAHSGQVEEAQRKRPRSLRS
;
A
#
# COMPACT_ATOMS: atom_id res chain seq x y z
N MET A 1 35.94 -25.22 -7.99
CA MET A 1 35.07 -24.53 -8.96
C MET A 1 35.89 -24.19 -10.19
N THR A 2 35.52 -24.66 -11.37
CA THR A 2 36.24 -24.37 -12.63
C THR A 2 35.73 -23.07 -13.27
N ALA A 3 36.47 -22.50 -14.23
CA ALA A 3 36.02 -21.32 -14.98
C ALA A 3 34.68 -21.53 -15.72
N ARG A 4 34.39 -22.77 -16.13
CA ARG A 4 33.11 -23.16 -16.75
C ARG A 4 31.96 -23.11 -15.74
N ASP A 5 32.19 -23.62 -14.53
CA ASP A 5 31.19 -23.60 -13.45
C ASP A 5 30.89 -22.17 -13.03
N ALA A 6 31.92 -21.32 -12.90
CA ALA A 6 31.76 -19.91 -12.59
C ALA A 6 30.95 -19.15 -13.66
N ARG A 7 31.20 -19.44 -14.95
CA ARG A 7 30.45 -18.83 -16.06
C ARG A 7 28.99 -19.32 -16.11
N ALA A 8 28.76 -20.61 -15.87
CA ALA A 8 27.40 -21.17 -15.82
C ALA A 8 26.60 -20.56 -14.66
N HIS A 9 27.20 -20.47 -13.48
CA HIS A 9 26.60 -19.83 -12.31
C HIS A 9 26.32 -18.34 -12.56
N ALA A 10 27.22 -17.61 -13.21
CA ALA A 10 27.00 -16.21 -13.56
C ALA A 10 25.84 -16.02 -14.56
N ALA A 11 25.70 -16.91 -15.55
CA ALA A 11 24.59 -16.88 -16.50
C ALA A 11 23.25 -17.21 -15.82
N GLU A 12 23.23 -18.19 -14.92
CA GLU A 12 22.05 -18.52 -14.11
C GLU A 12 21.64 -17.37 -13.19
N ALA A 13 22.61 -16.70 -12.56
CA ALA A 13 22.36 -15.50 -11.76
C ALA A 13 21.83 -14.34 -12.61
N ALA A 14 22.35 -14.12 -13.82
CA ALA A 14 21.89 -13.09 -14.74
C ALA A 14 20.46 -13.37 -15.26
N ALA A 15 20.08 -14.64 -15.46
CA ALA A 15 18.73 -15.02 -15.87
C ALA A 15 17.65 -14.71 -14.81
N ARG A 16 18.06 -14.44 -13.57
CA ARG A 16 17.18 -14.06 -12.44
C ARG A 16 17.09 -12.54 -12.25
N LEU A 17 17.72 -11.75 -13.11
CA LEU A 17 17.59 -10.29 -13.10
C LEU A 17 16.30 -9.87 -13.80
N LEU A 18 15.62 -8.88 -13.21
CA LEU A 18 14.53 -8.19 -13.88
C LEU A 18 15.09 -7.05 -14.73
N PRO A 19 14.66 -6.92 -15.99
CA PRO A 19 14.92 -5.72 -16.78
C PRO A 19 14.29 -4.50 -16.12
N ASP A 20 15.04 -3.41 -15.94
CA ASP A 20 14.53 -2.17 -15.33
C ASP A 20 13.31 -1.62 -16.07
N LEU A 21 13.32 -1.71 -17.41
CA LEU A 21 12.20 -1.27 -18.27
C LEU A 21 10.88 -1.99 -17.93
N THR A 22 10.93 -3.26 -17.52
CA THR A 22 9.73 -4.01 -17.11
C THR A 22 9.18 -3.47 -15.79
N LEU A 23 10.04 -3.06 -14.86
CA LEU A 23 9.64 -2.48 -13.59
C LEU A 23 9.11 -1.06 -13.79
N ASP A 24 9.75 -0.26 -14.64
CA ASP A 24 9.30 1.09 -15.00
C ASP A 24 7.87 1.05 -15.58
N GLN A 25 7.62 0.14 -16.53
CA GLN A 25 6.29 -0.02 -17.12
C GLN A 25 5.23 -0.39 -16.07
N LEU A 26 5.57 -1.27 -15.13
CA LEU A 26 4.65 -1.71 -14.10
C LEU A 26 4.30 -0.57 -13.12
N GLU A 27 5.28 0.27 -12.79
CA GLU A 27 5.08 1.48 -11.98
C GLU A 27 4.22 2.51 -12.72
N ASP A 28 4.47 2.72 -14.02
CA ASP A 28 3.70 3.62 -14.87
C ASP A 28 2.24 3.19 -15.01
N ASP A 29 1.99 1.89 -15.23
CA ASP A 29 0.64 1.32 -15.32
C ASP A 29 -0.13 1.51 -14.03
N LEU A 30 0.53 1.32 -12.87
CA LEU A 30 -0.05 1.57 -11.57
C LEU A 30 -0.39 3.05 -11.37
N VAL A 31 0.52 3.97 -11.71
CA VAL A 31 0.29 5.42 -11.61
C VAL A 31 -0.89 5.83 -12.48
N HIS A 32 -0.96 5.32 -13.71
CA HIS A 32 -2.07 5.56 -14.62
C HIS A 32 -3.40 5.03 -14.06
N LEU A 33 -3.40 3.82 -13.51
CA LEU A 33 -4.59 3.23 -12.90
C LEU A 33 -5.08 4.06 -11.71
N VAL A 34 -4.19 4.44 -10.79
CA VAL A 34 -4.54 5.28 -9.62
C VAL A 34 -5.16 6.60 -10.05
N ARG A 35 -4.62 7.27 -11.08
CA ARG A 35 -5.18 8.52 -11.63
C ARG A 35 -6.58 8.33 -12.22
N SER A 36 -6.88 7.14 -12.75
CA SER A 36 -8.18 6.84 -13.35
C SER A 36 -9.29 6.50 -12.34
N THR A 37 -8.97 6.33 -11.05
CA THR A 37 -9.94 5.93 -10.01
C THR A 37 -11.09 6.91 -9.82
N THR A 38 -10.89 8.20 -10.13
CA THR A 38 -11.95 9.23 -10.01
C THR A 38 -12.99 9.15 -11.11
N VAL A 39 -12.67 8.51 -12.24
CA VAL A 39 -13.54 8.47 -13.43
C VAL A 39 -14.00 7.05 -13.80
N LYS A 40 -13.35 6.01 -13.28
CA LYS A 40 -13.71 4.61 -13.55
C LYS A 40 -14.55 4.00 -12.42
N PRO A 41 -15.54 3.16 -12.75
CA PRO A 41 -16.24 2.34 -11.75
C PRO A 41 -15.30 1.45 -10.93
N PRO A 42 -15.54 1.26 -9.62
CA PRO A 42 -14.66 0.48 -8.74
C PRO A 42 -14.39 -0.95 -9.21
N HIS A 43 -15.36 -1.62 -9.83
CA HIS A 43 -15.18 -3.00 -10.33
C HIS A 43 -14.17 -3.08 -11.49
N LEU A 44 -14.09 -2.07 -12.36
CA LEU A 44 -13.09 -2.04 -13.44
C LEU A 44 -11.69 -1.75 -12.90
N VAL A 45 -11.60 -0.85 -11.92
CA VAL A 45 -10.35 -0.58 -11.20
C VAL A 45 -9.87 -1.85 -10.50
N PHE A 46 -10.77 -2.57 -9.84
CA PHE A 46 -10.46 -3.82 -9.16
C PHE A 46 -9.86 -4.86 -10.10
N MET A 47 -10.48 -5.09 -11.27
CA MET A 47 -9.98 -6.06 -12.25
C MET A 47 -8.57 -5.70 -12.73
N THR A 48 -8.34 -4.43 -13.09
CA THR A 48 -7.03 -3.96 -13.56
C THR A 48 -5.98 -4.04 -12.45
N ALA A 49 -6.33 -3.67 -11.21
CA ALA A 49 -5.41 -3.74 -10.08
C ALA A 49 -5.04 -5.19 -9.73
N LYS A 50 -5.97 -6.15 -9.91
CA LYS A 50 -5.74 -7.57 -9.72
C LYS A 50 -4.74 -8.12 -10.75
N GLU A 51 -4.87 -7.71 -12.00
CA GLU A 51 -3.92 -8.05 -13.05
C GLU A 51 -2.51 -7.51 -12.74
N LEU A 52 -2.41 -6.23 -12.37
CA LEU A 52 -1.13 -5.62 -11.98
C LEU A 52 -0.47 -6.31 -10.78
N LEU A 53 -1.26 -6.64 -9.75
CA LEU A 53 -0.76 -7.42 -8.61
C LEU A 53 -0.24 -8.79 -9.04
N GLY A 54 -0.98 -9.49 -9.91
CA GLY A 54 -0.57 -10.78 -10.46
C GLY A 54 0.76 -10.69 -11.22
N VAL A 55 0.92 -9.68 -12.07
CA VAL A 55 2.19 -9.42 -12.78
C VAL A 55 3.31 -9.14 -11.78
N ALA A 56 3.10 -8.27 -10.80
CA ALA A 56 4.10 -7.94 -9.78
C ALA A 56 4.58 -9.19 -9.00
N VAL A 57 3.64 -10.05 -8.59
CA VAL A 57 3.94 -11.31 -7.88
C VAL A 57 4.74 -12.26 -8.77
N VAL A 58 4.37 -12.42 -10.05
CA VAL A 58 5.14 -13.24 -10.99
C VAL A 58 6.57 -12.71 -11.16
N GLN A 59 6.78 -11.38 -11.17
CA GLN A 59 8.13 -10.82 -11.22
C GLN A 59 8.91 -11.07 -9.93
N LEU A 60 8.27 -11.02 -8.76
CA LEU A 60 8.88 -11.38 -7.49
C LEU A 60 9.36 -12.84 -7.48
N ASP A 61 8.52 -13.77 -7.94
CA ASP A 61 8.87 -15.20 -7.98
C ASP A 61 10.05 -15.50 -8.92
N ARG A 62 10.22 -14.70 -9.98
CA ARG A 62 11.32 -14.84 -10.94
C ARG A 62 12.64 -14.26 -10.44
N THR A 63 12.61 -13.39 -9.44
CA THR A 63 13.77 -12.62 -9.00
C THR A 63 14.32 -13.16 -7.69
N GLN A 64 15.57 -13.61 -7.68
CA GLN A 64 16.28 -13.94 -6.44
C GLN A 64 17.29 -12.88 -6.02
N VAL A 65 17.31 -11.74 -6.71
CA VAL A 65 18.21 -10.63 -6.43
C VAL A 65 17.55 -9.68 -5.43
N LEU A 66 17.96 -9.78 -4.17
CA LEU A 66 17.41 -9.00 -3.05
C LEU A 66 17.42 -7.48 -3.31
N SER A 67 18.46 -6.97 -3.98
CA SER A 67 18.57 -5.54 -4.31
C SER A 67 17.53 -5.04 -5.32
N GLN A 68 16.98 -5.92 -6.16
CA GLN A 68 15.92 -5.58 -7.11
C GLN A 68 14.51 -5.86 -6.58
N GLY A 69 14.35 -6.67 -5.52
CA GLY A 69 13.04 -7.07 -4.99
C GLY A 69 12.18 -5.91 -4.46
N ARG A 70 12.81 -4.79 -4.06
CA ARG A 70 12.11 -3.66 -3.42
C ARG A 70 11.04 -3.01 -4.30
N ARG A 71 11.33 -2.79 -5.59
CA ARG A 71 10.43 -2.16 -6.55
C ARG A 71 9.17 -2.99 -6.82
N PRO A 72 9.25 -4.29 -7.21
CA PRO A 72 8.07 -5.10 -7.42
C PRO A 72 7.28 -5.36 -6.13
N TYR A 73 7.92 -5.42 -4.95
CA TYR A 73 7.20 -5.42 -3.67
C TYR A 73 6.41 -4.12 -3.44
N LEU A 74 6.98 -2.96 -3.78
CA LEU A 74 6.29 -1.69 -3.67
C LEU A 74 5.05 -1.65 -4.57
N VAL A 75 5.18 -2.08 -5.83
CA VAL A 75 4.04 -2.16 -6.75
C VAL A 75 2.98 -3.13 -6.22
N ALA A 76 3.36 -4.34 -5.79
CA ALA A 76 2.43 -5.32 -5.24
C ALA A 76 1.69 -4.77 -4.01
N GLY A 77 2.39 -4.01 -3.17
CA GLY A 77 1.82 -3.33 -2.02
C GLY A 77 0.82 -2.23 -2.39
N GLN A 78 1.16 -1.39 -3.37
CA GLN A 78 0.27 -0.32 -3.85
C GLN A 78 -0.94 -0.88 -4.61
N ALA A 79 -0.78 -1.93 -5.41
CA ALA A 79 -1.88 -2.63 -6.07
C ALA A 79 -2.82 -3.30 -5.05
N SER A 80 -2.27 -3.96 -4.02
CA SER A 80 -3.04 -4.50 -2.89
C SER A 80 -3.83 -3.41 -2.16
N ALA A 81 -3.21 -2.24 -1.94
CA ALA A 81 -3.86 -1.09 -1.31
C ALA A 81 -5.02 -0.53 -2.15
N LEU A 82 -4.88 -0.53 -3.48
CA LEU A 82 -5.93 -0.11 -4.40
C LEU A 82 -7.08 -1.13 -4.44
N LEU A 83 -6.77 -2.43 -4.51
CA LEU A 83 -7.74 -3.51 -4.42
C LEU A 83 -8.53 -3.46 -3.11
N ALA A 84 -7.86 -3.16 -1.99
CA ALA A 84 -8.52 -3.01 -0.70
C ALA A 84 -9.57 -1.89 -0.73
N ALA A 85 -9.24 -0.77 -1.38
CA ALA A 85 -10.17 0.34 -1.52
C ALA A 85 -11.39 -0.02 -2.38
N CYS A 86 -11.16 -0.68 -3.52
CA CYS A 86 -12.26 -1.17 -4.34
C CYS A 86 -13.09 -2.24 -3.62
N ALA A 87 -12.47 -3.15 -2.87
CA ALA A 87 -13.18 -4.17 -2.09
C ALA A 87 -14.08 -3.53 -1.02
N PHE A 88 -13.60 -2.48 -0.36
CA PHE A 88 -14.41 -1.68 0.56
C PHE A 88 -15.61 -1.03 -0.15
N ASP A 89 -15.38 -0.35 -1.28
CA ASP A 89 -16.44 0.31 -2.06
C ASP A 89 -17.49 -0.67 -2.60
N LEU A 90 -17.09 -1.93 -2.86
CA LEU A 90 -17.97 -3.02 -3.30
C LEU A 90 -18.65 -3.76 -2.14
N GLY A 91 -18.43 -3.35 -0.88
CA GLY A 91 -19.02 -3.97 0.31
C GLY A 91 -18.36 -5.27 0.78
N ALA A 92 -17.22 -5.66 0.19
CA ALA A 92 -16.48 -6.87 0.52
C ALA A 92 -15.51 -6.64 1.71
N MET A 93 -16.05 -6.31 2.88
CA MET A 93 -15.27 -5.87 4.05
C MET A 93 -14.13 -6.83 4.49
N PRO A 94 -14.33 -8.16 4.56
CA PRO A 94 -13.25 -9.08 4.92
C PRO A 94 -12.07 -9.02 3.95
N HIS A 95 -12.34 -8.95 2.65
CA HIS A 95 -11.33 -8.85 1.60
C HIS A 95 -10.56 -7.53 1.71
N ALA A 96 -11.25 -6.42 2.03
CA ALA A 96 -10.59 -5.13 2.25
C ALA A 96 -9.56 -5.22 3.39
N PHE A 97 -9.88 -5.92 4.49
CA PHE A 97 -8.93 -6.13 5.59
C PHE A 97 -7.71 -6.95 5.15
N GLU A 98 -7.92 -8.06 4.46
CA GLU A 98 -6.85 -8.95 3.99
C GLU A 98 -5.90 -8.21 3.04
N LEU A 99 -6.45 -7.53 2.03
CA LEU A 99 -5.68 -6.77 1.05
C LEU A 99 -4.92 -5.60 1.68
N THR A 100 -5.51 -4.92 2.67
CA THR A 100 -4.81 -3.85 3.39
C THR A 100 -3.65 -4.39 4.24
N ARG A 101 -3.81 -5.55 4.87
CA ARG A 101 -2.72 -6.22 5.61
C ARG A 101 -1.62 -6.67 4.68
N ALA A 102 -1.96 -7.21 3.52
CA ALA A 102 -0.99 -7.54 2.48
C ALA A 102 -0.19 -6.29 2.05
N ALA A 103 -0.87 -5.16 1.81
CA ALA A 103 -0.21 -3.90 1.49
C ALA A 103 0.76 -3.44 2.60
N ALA A 104 0.39 -3.59 3.87
CA ALA A 104 1.26 -3.27 5.00
C ALA A 104 2.52 -4.15 5.04
N LEU A 105 2.36 -5.46 4.82
CA LEU A 105 3.48 -6.41 4.76
C LEU A 105 4.40 -6.13 3.58
N TYR A 106 3.85 -5.86 2.39
CA TYR A 106 4.64 -5.45 1.24
C TYR A 106 5.40 -4.15 1.49
N GLY A 107 4.76 -3.17 2.13
CA GLY A 107 5.44 -1.94 2.55
C GLY A 107 6.56 -2.18 3.56
N GLN A 108 6.40 -3.16 4.46
CA GLN A 108 7.45 -3.55 5.41
C GLN A 108 8.64 -4.19 4.69
N VAL A 109 8.40 -5.17 3.81
CA VAL A 109 9.45 -5.87 3.06
C VAL A 109 10.16 -4.91 2.10
N ALA A 110 9.42 -3.98 1.49
CA ALA A 110 9.98 -2.93 0.65
C ALA A 110 10.61 -1.78 1.44
N GLU A 111 10.61 -1.82 2.77
CA GLU A 111 11.08 -0.73 3.64
C GLU A 111 10.53 0.64 3.21
N HIS A 112 9.24 0.69 2.88
CA HIS A 112 8.58 1.85 2.31
C HIS A 112 7.59 2.45 3.30
N GLY A 113 8.10 3.32 4.18
CA GLY A 113 7.35 4.01 5.21
C GLY A 113 6.03 4.65 4.75
N PRO A 114 5.98 5.36 3.59
CA PRO A 114 4.72 5.94 3.11
C PRO A 114 3.64 4.91 2.80
N LEU A 115 4.02 3.73 2.29
CA LEU A 115 3.06 2.65 2.00
C LEU A 115 2.57 2.01 3.31
N GLN A 116 3.47 1.79 4.28
CA GLN A 116 3.05 1.31 5.60
C GLN A 116 2.11 2.31 6.29
N ALA A 117 2.45 3.60 6.28
CA ALA A 117 1.58 4.66 6.80
C ALA A 117 0.21 4.63 6.15
N TYR A 118 0.15 4.53 4.81
CA TYR A 118 -1.10 4.42 4.08
C TYR A 118 -1.91 3.20 4.51
N ALA A 119 -1.30 2.00 4.52
CA ALA A 119 -1.98 0.76 4.84
C ALA A 119 -2.53 0.76 6.27
N HIS A 120 -1.75 1.21 7.25
CA HIS A 120 -2.22 1.33 8.64
C HIS A 120 -3.33 2.39 8.78
N ALA A 121 -3.25 3.50 8.05
CA ALA A 121 -4.33 4.47 8.04
C ALA A 121 -5.61 3.93 7.38
N TYR A 122 -5.47 3.10 6.35
CA TYR A 122 -6.60 2.46 5.70
C TYR A 122 -7.22 1.40 6.61
N LEU A 123 -6.42 0.61 7.34
CA LEU A 123 -6.92 -0.26 8.42
C LEU A 123 -7.73 0.52 9.45
N ALA A 124 -7.31 1.75 9.79
CA ALA A 124 -8.09 2.59 10.69
C ALA A 124 -9.46 2.96 10.12
N VAL A 125 -9.55 3.27 8.81
CA VAL A 125 -10.83 3.46 8.12
C VAL A 125 -11.69 2.21 8.22
N LEU A 126 -11.09 1.04 7.97
CA LEU A 126 -11.83 -0.23 8.02
C LEU A 126 -12.34 -0.55 9.43
N TYR A 127 -11.52 -0.39 10.46
CA TYR A 127 -11.95 -0.58 11.85
C TYR A 127 -13.02 0.42 12.29
N TYR A 128 -12.92 1.67 11.82
CA TYR A 128 -13.94 2.69 12.04
C TYR A 128 -15.30 2.25 11.49
N TRP A 129 -15.35 1.86 10.21
CA TRP A 129 -16.59 1.40 9.58
C TRP A 129 -17.11 0.08 10.13
N ASN A 130 -16.23 -0.76 10.69
CA ASN A 130 -16.59 -2.01 11.35
C ASN A 130 -16.98 -1.83 12.84
N GLY A 131 -17.24 -0.61 13.31
CA GLY A 131 -17.68 -0.35 14.70
C GLY A 131 -16.61 -0.55 15.78
N ASN A 132 -15.33 -0.50 15.43
CA ASN A 132 -14.19 -0.72 16.34
C ASN A 132 -13.30 0.53 16.45
N PRO A 133 -13.81 1.65 17.01
CA PRO A 133 -13.14 2.93 16.90
C PRO A 133 -11.86 3.03 17.75
N SER A 134 -11.73 2.23 18.84
CA SER A 134 -10.48 2.09 19.60
C SER A 134 -9.35 1.48 18.75
N GLN A 135 -9.66 0.47 17.94
CA GLN A 135 -8.69 -0.13 17.00
C GLN A 135 -8.35 0.85 15.88
N ALA A 136 -9.32 1.64 15.40
CA ALA A 136 -9.07 2.68 14.41
C ALA A 136 -8.07 3.72 14.93
N VAL A 137 -8.24 4.18 16.17
CA VAL A 137 -7.30 5.08 16.85
C VAL A 137 -5.90 4.47 16.94
N HIS A 138 -5.78 3.22 17.38
CA HIS A 138 -4.49 2.53 17.49
C HIS A 138 -3.75 2.47 16.14
N LYS A 139 -4.46 2.10 15.06
CA LYS A 139 -3.90 2.06 13.72
C LYS A 139 -3.47 3.41 13.17
N ILE A 140 -4.12 4.50 13.57
CA ILE A 140 -3.66 5.86 13.24
C ILE A 140 -2.37 6.23 13.96
N VAL A 141 -2.19 5.80 15.21
CA VAL A 141 -0.94 6.03 15.95
C VAL A 141 0.21 5.30 15.26
N GLU A 142 0.02 4.03 14.90
CA GLU A 142 0.99 3.28 14.10
C GLU A 142 1.26 3.96 12.75
N ALA A 143 0.22 4.38 12.01
CA ALA A 143 0.40 5.03 10.71
C ALA A 143 1.28 6.30 10.76
N ARG A 144 1.26 7.02 11.89
CA ARG A 144 2.05 8.25 12.10
C ARG A 144 3.51 7.99 12.50
N SER A 145 3.86 6.79 12.94
CA SER A 145 5.25 6.47 13.31
C SER A 145 6.14 6.22 12.09
N PHE A 146 5.55 5.93 10.93
CA PHE A 146 6.31 5.67 9.71
C PHE A 146 6.88 6.96 9.08
N PRO A 147 8.15 6.95 8.66
CA PRO A 147 8.80 8.12 8.07
C PRO A 147 8.39 8.33 6.60
N GLY A 148 8.73 9.50 6.05
CA GLY A 148 8.66 9.79 4.60
C GLY A 148 7.27 10.12 4.04
N VAL A 149 6.22 10.15 4.86
CA VAL A 149 4.81 10.31 4.44
C VAL A 149 4.51 11.66 3.75
N GLY A 150 5.37 12.67 3.92
CA GLY A 150 5.22 14.00 3.33
C GLY A 150 4.00 14.78 3.85
N ALA A 151 3.93 16.08 3.55
CA ALA A 151 2.88 16.95 4.10
C ALA A 151 1.46 16.51 3.71
N THR A 152 1.24 16.14 2.45
CA THR A 152 -0.06 15.69 1.93
C THR A 152 -0.52 14.40 2.62
N GLY A 153 0.38 13.43 2.77
CA GLY A 153 0.07 12.18 3.46
C GLY A 153 -0.24 12.44 4.94
N THR A 154 0.55 13.27 5.62
CA THR A 154 0.30 13.66 7.02
C THR A 154 -1.07 14.32 7.21
N ALA A 155 -1.48 15.20 6.29
CA ALA A 155 -2.81 15.83 6.34
C ALA A 155 -3.95 14.80 6.19
N ARG A 156 -3.78 13.81 5.30
CA ARG A 156 -4.75 12.71 5.12
C ARG A 156 -4.85 11.85 6.38
N LEU A 157 -3.72 11.49 7.00
CA LEU A 157 -3.67 10.76 8.28
C LEU A 157 -4.41 11.53 9.39
N ALA A 158 -4.20 12.84 9.49
CA ALA A 158 -4.88 13.68 10.47
C ALA A 158 -6.39 13.73 10.28
N THR A 159 -6.87 13.72 9.03
CA THR A 159 -8.30 13.70 8.71
C THR A 159 -8.97 12.39 9.14
N ILE A 160 -8.34 11.24 8.84
CA ILE A 160 -8.85 9.93 9.26
C ILE A 160 -8.86 9.84 10.80
N ALA A 161 -7.79 10.30 11.45
CA ALA A 161 -7.70 10.37 12.91
C ALA A 161 -8.88 11.12 13.52
N ALA A 162 -9.15 12.35 13.03
CA ALA A 162 -10.20 13.19 13.58
C ALA A 162 -11.58 12.51 13.52
N ARG A 163 -11.89 11.79 12.44
CA ARG A 163 -13.15 11.03 12.30
C ARG A 163 -13.24 9.87 13.29
N ALA A 164 -12.16 9.10 13.44
CA ALA A 164 -12.10 8.00 14.40
C ALA A 164 -12.31 8.49 15.85
N TYR A 165 -11.61 9.57 16.26
CA TYR A 165 -11.73 10.14 17.60
C TYR A 165 -13.11 10.74 17.89
N ALA A 166 -13.70 11.45 16.91
CA ALA A 166 -15.03 12.05 17.07
C ALA A 166 -16.10 10.99 17.33
N HIS A 167 -16.00 9.83 16.67
CA HIS A 167 -16.96 8.74 16.80
C HIS A 167 -16.77 7.90 18.07
N SER A 168 -15.55 7.85 18.63
CA SER A 168 -15.29 7.26 19.96
C SER A 168 -15.87 8.07 21.13
N GLY A 169 -16.53 9.22 20.88
CA GLY A 169 -16.94 10.15 21.93
C GLY A 169 -15.79 10.96 22.54
N GLN A 170 -14.57 10.89 21.98
CA GLN A 170 -13.39 11.64 22.42
C GLN A 170 -13.28 12.97 21.68
N VAL A 171 -14.28 13.83 21.88
CA VAL A 171 -14.46 15.09 21.13
C VAL A 171 -13.26 16.03 21.28
N GLU A 172 -12.63 16.07 22.45
CA GLU A 172 -11.45 16.92 22.71
C GLU A 172 -10.20 16.47 21.92
N GLU A 173 -9.96 15.16 21.82
CA GLU A 173 -8.84 14.62 21.03
C GLU A 173 -9.10 14.77 19.53
N ALA A 174 -10.37 14.70 19.09
CA ALA A 174 -10.74 14.99 17.71
C ALA A 174 -10.40 16.43 17.30
N GLN A 175 -10.64 17.41 18.18
CA GLN A 175 -10.28 18.81 17.94
C GLN A 175 -8.76 19.03 17.92
N ARG A 176 -8.02 18.42 18.85
CA ARG A 176 -6.53 18.53 18.87
C ARG A 176 -5.86 17.94 17.65
N LYS A 177 -6.47 16.97 16.98
CA LYS A 177 -5.86 16.25 15.84
C LYS A 177 -6.28 16.76 14.46
N ARG A 178 -7.14 17.78 14.39
CA ARG A 178 -7.47 18.45 13.12
C ARG A 178 -6.21 19.02 12.44
N PRO A 179 -6.08 18.87 11.10
CA PRO A 179 -5.04 19.53 10.33
C PRO A 179 -5.02 21.03 10.61
N ARG A 180 -3.83 21.64 10.66
CA ARG A 180 -3.71 23.10 10.87
C ARG A 180 -4.50 23.92 9.84
N SER A 181 -4.65 23.40 8.61
CA SER A 181 -5.45 24.02 7.54
C SER A 181 -6.97 24.01 7.78
N LEU A 182 -7.46 23.35 8.83
CA LEU A 182 -8.89 23.23 9.17
C LEU A 182 -9.19 23.75 10.59
N ARG A 183 -8.28 24.50 11.18
CA ARG A 183 -8.49 25.23 12.44
C ARG A 183 -8.91 26.65 12.05
N SER A 184 -10.17 27.00 12.33
CA SER A 184 -10.70 28.37 12.23
C SER A 184 -9.96 29.29 13.19
#